data_AF-A0A7C5K4F0-F1
#
_entry.id   AF-A0A7C5K4F0-F1
#
_cell.length_a   1.000
_cell.length_b   1.000
_cell.length_c   1.000
_cell.angle_alpha   90.00
_cell.angle_beta   90.00
_cell.angle_gamma   90.00
#
_symmetry.space_group_name_H-M   'P 1'
#
loop_
_entity.id
_entity.type
_entity.pdbx_description
1 polymer ?
#
loop_
_entity_poly.entity_id
_entity_poly.type
_entity_poly.pdbx_seq_one_letter_code
_entity_poly.pdbx_strand_id
1 'polypeptide(L)'
;MIGILSDSHDNITALETAVDFFNDEKVELVLHAGDVVSPFMAKTLSKLDCPFKISFGNNDGDRITLQKRTSEVGGTAEDFIDIVYRKKRIGMVHGTNQAIVG
;
A
#
# COMPACT_ATOMS: atom_id res chain seq x y z
N MET A 1 -15.52 2.34 -2.68
CA MET A 1 -15.06 1.11 -2.00
C MET A 1 -13.60 1.29 -1.62
N ILE A 2 -13.05 0.51 -0.67
CA ILE A 2 -11.60 0.49 -0.38
C ILE A 2 -11.05 -0.86 -0.85
N GLY A 3 -9.95 -0.85 -1.61
CA GLY A 3 -9.14 -2.02 -1.91
C GLY A 3 -8.06 -2.23 -0.85
N ILE A 4 -7.81 -3.48 -0.46
CA ILE A 4 -6.77 -3.82 0.53
C ILE A 4 -5.93 -4.95 -0.05
N LEU A 5 -4.61 -4.82 0.07
CA LEU A 5 -3.62 -5.86 -0.27
C LEU A 5 -2.42 -5.78 0.68
N SER A 6 -1.53 -6.77 0.62
CA SER A 6 -0.29 -6.83 1.43
C SER A 6 0.70 -7.78 0.76
N ASP A 7 1.96 -7.74 1.20
CA ASP A 7 2.96 -8.78 0.92
C ASP A 7 3.20 -9.01 -0.58
N SER A 8 3.33 -7.93 -1.34
CA SER A 8 3.59 -8.02 -2.78
C SER A 8 4.97 -8.62 -3.10
N HIS A 9 5.98 -8.47 -2.22
CA HIS A 9 7.29 -9.15 -2.31
C HIS A 9 7.92 -9.11 -3.72
N ASP A 10 8.02 -7.92 -4.32
CA ASP A 10 8.54 -7.71 -5.69
C ASP A 10 7.84 -8.51 -6.81
N ASN A 11 6.68 -9.10 -6.53
CA ASN A 11 5.87 -9.83 -7.50
C ASN A 11 5.08 -8.85 -8.39
N ILE A 12 5.77 -8.29 -9.39
CA ILE A 12 5.20 -7.32 -10.34
C ILE A 12 3.94 -7.87 -11.01
N THR A 13 3.94 -9.13 -11.45
CA THR A 13 2.80 -9.70 -12.18
C THR A 13 1.54 -9.80 -11.32
N ALA A 14 1.69 -10.24 -10.06
CA ALA A 14 0.57 -10.27 -9.12
C ALA A 14 0.08 -8.85 -8.78
N LEU A 15 1.01 -7.91 -8.59
CA LEU A 15 0.66 -6.53 -8.31
C LEU A 15 -0.06 -5.85 -9.48
N GLU A 16 0.37 -6.09 -10.72
CA GLU A 16 -0.32 -5.60 -11.92
C GLU A 16 -1.75 -6.16 -12.00
N THR A 17 -1.91 -7.46 -11.75
CA THR A 17 -3.24 -8.10 -11.72
C THR A 17 -4.14 -7.47 -10.65
N ALA A 18 -3.59 -7.17 -9.47
CA ALA A 18 -4.32 -6.50 -8.41
C ALA A 18 -4.71 -5.07 -8.78
N VAL A 19 -3.82 -4.32 -9.45
CA VAL A 19 -4.11 -2.96 -9.93
C VAL A 19 -5.24 -2.97 -10.94
N ASP A 20 -5.20 -3.85 -11.93
CA ASP A 20 -6.25 -3.97 -12.96
C ASP A 20 -7.59 -4.30 -12.31
N PHE A 21 -7.61 -5.25 -11.38
CA PHE A 21 -8.80 -5.60 -10.60
C PHE A 21 -9.37 -4.40 -9.83
N PHE A 22 -8.53 -3.63 -9.14
CA PHE A 22 -8.98 -2.46 -8.37
C PHE A 22 -9.53 -1.34 -9.26
N ASN A 23 -8.94 -1.14 -10.43
CA ASN A 23 -9.42 -0.17 -11.41
C ASN A 23 -10.79 -0.58 -11.98
N ASP A 24 -10.94 -1.86 -12.36
CA ASP A 24 -12.21 -2.41 -12.86
C ASP A 24 -13.34 -2.30 -11.82
N GLU A 25 -13.02 -2.58 -10.55
CA GLU A 25 -13.93 -2.44 -9.41
C GLU A 25 -14.16 -0.99 -8.96
N LYS A 26 -13.46 -0.02 -9.57
CA LYS A 26 -13.58 1.43 -9.30
C LYS A 26 -13.46 1.75 -7.81
N VAL A 27 -12.46 1.17 -7.15
CA VAL A 27 -12.19 1.48 -5.74
C VAL A 27 -11.79 2.96 -5.61
N GLU A 28 -12.12 3.56 -4.47
CA GLU A 28 -11.89 5.00 -4.21
C GLU A 28 -10.51 5.23 -3.56
N LEU A 29 -9.91 4.18 -3.02
CA LEU A 29 -8.64 4.18 -2.29
C LEU A 29 -8.11 2.75 -2.19
N VAL A 30 -6.80 2.57 -2.35
CA VAL A 30 -6.10 1.30 -2.08
C VAL A 30 -5.17 1.42 -0.87
N LEU A 31 -5.21 0.43 0.01
CA LEU A 31 -4.35 0.31 1.18
C LEU A 31 -3.45 -0.93 1.08
N HIS A 32 -2.14 -0.75 1.03
CA HIS A 32 -1.14 -1.82 1.05
C HIS A 32 -0.57 -1.98 2.46
N ALA A 33 -0.75 -3.14 3.10
CA ALA A 33 -0.34 -3.37 4.48
C ALA A 33 1.16 -3.70 4.62
N GLY A 34 2.02 -3.23 3.71
CA GLY A 34 3.49 -3.42 3.76
C GLY A 34 4.05 -4.64 3.06
N ASP A 35 5.37 -4.77 3.13
CA ASP A 35 6.16 -5.74 2.37
C ASP A 35 5.99 -5.58 0.85
N VAL A 36 6.17 -4.33 0.42
CA VAL A 36 6.34 -3.98 -0.99
C VAL A 36 7.74 -4.37 -1.47
N VAL A 37 8.71 -4.36 -0.55
CA VAL A 37 10.13 -4.69 -0.68
C VAL A 37 10.91 -3.63 -1.45
N SER A 38 10.76 -3.55 -2.78
CA SER A 38 11.58 -2.65 -3.58
C SER A 38 10.88 -1.34 -3.96
N PRO A 39 11.58 -0.17 -3.94
CA PRO A 39 11.02 1.12 -4.32
C PRO A 39 10.48 1.22 -5.76
N PHE A 40 10.91 0.35 -6.67
CA PHE A 40 10.43 0.37 -8.06
C PHE A 40 8.96 -0.06 -8.17
N MET A 41 8.45 -0.83 -7.20
CA MET A 41 7.06 -1.31 -7.16
C MET A 41 6.05 -0.16 -7.06
N ALA A 42 6.47 1.01 -6.56
CA ALA A 42 5.66 2.23 -6.58
C ALA A 42 5.20 2.61 -8.00
N LYS A 43 6.00 2.34 -9.03
CA LYS A 43 5.63 2.58 -10.43
C LYS A 43 4.48 1.67 -10.90
N THR A 44 4.37 0.47 -10.36
CA THR A 44 3.25 -0.43 -10.67
C THR A 44 1.98 0.08 -10.00
N LEU A 45 2.07 0.46 -8.72
CA LEU A 45 0.95 1.06 -7.98
C LEU A 45 0.47 2.39 -8.58
N SER A 46 1.35 3.14 -9.24
CA SER A 46 0.97 4.40 -9.89
C SER A 46 0.03 4.23 -11.09
N LYS A 47 -0.23 2.99 -11.52
CA LYS A 47 -1.22 2.68 -12.55
C LYS A 47 -2.66 2.59 -11.98
N LEU A 48 -2.83 2.70 -10.66
CA LEU A 48 -4.15 2.81 -10.04
C LEU A 48 -4.84 4.11 -10.46
N ASP A 49 -6.12 4.04 -10.79
CA ASP A 49 -6.98 5.19 -11.09
C ASP A 49 -7.43 5.95 -9.84
N CYS A 50 -6.94 5.54 -8.66
CA CYS A 50 -7.25 6.12 -7.37
C CYS A 50 -6.00 6.29 -6.50
N PRO A 51 -6.05 7.12 -5.45
CA PRO A 51 -4.95 7.24 -4.49
C PRO A 51 -4.65 5.92 -3.80
N PHE A 52 -3.41 5.77 -3.34
CA PHE A 52 -3.00 4.60 -2.56
C PHE A 52 -2.11 4.98 -1.38
N LYS A 53 -2.14 4.14 -0.34
CA LYS A 53 -1.31 4.28 0.86
C LYS A 53 -0.64 2.97 1.21
N ILE A 54 0.62 3.02 1.61
CA ILE A 54 1.44 1.86 2.00
C ILE A 54 1.83 1.99 3.48
N SER A 55 1.56 0.97 4.28
CA SER A 55 2.20 0.81 5.59
C SER A 55 3.56 0.17 5.37
N PHE A 56 4.63 0.58 6.04
CA PHE A 56 5.90 -0.14 5.93
C PHE A 56 5.83 -1.50 6.59
N GLY A 57 6.43 -2.49 5.93
CA GLY A 57 6.69 -3.82 6.47
C GLY A 57 8.12 -4.06 6.90
N ASN A 58 8.38 -5.24 7.49
CA ASN A 58 9.71 -5.55 8.01
C ASN A 58 10.71 -5.87 6.90
N ASN A 59 10.24 -6.24 5.70
CA ASN A 59 11.08 -6.49 4.54
C ASN A 59 11.29 -5.23 3.67
N ASP A 60 10.62 -4.12 3.97
CA ASP A 60 10.86 -2.84 3.31
C ASP A 60 12.17 -2.22 3.82
N GLY A 61 13.30 -2.58 3.21
CA GLY A 61 14.63 -2.14 3.64
C GLY A 61 14.92 -0.67 3.33
N ASP A 62 14.72 -0.25 2.08
CA ASP A 62 14.96 1.14 1.65
C ASP A 62 13.70 2.00 1.80
N ARG A 63 13.31 2.22 3.06
CA ARG A 63 12.09 2.95 3.42
C ARG A 63 12.10 4.40 2.93
N ILE A 64 13.27 5.05 2.91
CA ILE A 64 13.42 6.44 2.47
C ILE A 64 13.16 6.55 0.97
N THR A 65 13.80 5.70 0.16
CA THR A 65 13.57 5.71 -1.28
C THR A 65 12.17 5.25 -1.62
N LEU A 66 11.63 4.22 -0.93
CA LEU A 66 10.25 3.77 -1.12
C LEU A 66 9.26 4.91 -0.82
N GLN A 67 9.42 5.63 0.29
CA GLN A 67 8.59 6.79 0.61
C GLN A 67 8.65 7.87 -0.46
N LYS A 68 9.86 8.23 -0.88
CA LYS A 68 10.09 9.24 -1.91
C LYS A 68 9.43 8.84 -3.24
N ARG A 69 9.69 7.63 -3.72
CA ARG A 69 9.13 7.11 -4.98
C ARG A 69 7.61 7.04 -4.94
N THR A 70 7.06 6.54 -3.84
CA THR A 70 5.61 6.50 -3.63
C THR A 70 4.99 7.89 -3.67
N SER A 71 5.63 8.88 -3.03
CA SER A 71 5.17 10.27 -3.06
C SER A 71 5.26 10.92 -4.44
N GLU A 72 6.32 10.63 -5.20
CA GLU A 72 6.53 11.10 -6.58
C GLU A 72 5.42 10.63 -7.53
N VAL A 73 4.75 9.52 -7.22
CA VAL A 73 3.73 8.91 -8.07
C VAL A 73 2.31 9.00 -7.49
N GLY A 74 2.09 9.85 -6.50
CA GLY A 74 0.75 10.18 -5.98
C GLY A 74 0.24 9.29 -4.84
N GLY A 75 1.09 8.44 -4.25
CA GLY A 75 0.77 7.67 -3.05
C GLY A 75 1.45 8.21 -1.78
N THR A 76 1.23 7.56 -0.64
CA THR A 76 1.99 7.81 0.61
C THR A 76 2.52 6.50 1.20
N ALA A 77 3.71 6.51 1.80
CA ALA A 77 4.23 5.37 2.56
C ALA A 77 4.64 5.81 3.99
N GLU A 78 4.09 5.15 5.01
CA GLU A 78 4.19 5.53 6.43
C GLU A 78 4.20 4.29 7.34
N ASP A 79 4.60 4.39 8.61
CA ASP A 79 4.56 3.26 9.56
C ASP A 79 3.14 2.85 9.95
N PHE A 80 2.24 3.82 9.99
CA PHE A 80 0.86 3.66 10.40
C PHE A 80 -0.03 4.48 9.49
N ILE A 81 -1.04 3.82 8.92
CA ILE A 81 -2.07 4.50 8.14
C ILE A 81 -3.28 4.72 9.03
N ASP A 82 -3.69 5.98 9.15
CA ASP A 82 -4.91 6.40 9.81
C ASP A 82 -5.79 7.18 8.84
N ILE A 83 -6.96 6.65 8.53
CA ILE A 83 -7.90 7.30 7.60
C ILE A 83 -9.31 7.32 8.19
N VAL A 84 -10.11 8.27 7.71
CA VAL A 84 -11.56 8.26 7.91
C VAL A 84 -12.23 8.01 6.57
N TYR A 85 -12.95 6.90 6.46
CA TYR A 85 -13.73 6.54 5.28
C TYR A 85 -15.18 6.30 5.66
N ARG A 86 -16.11 7.02 5.01
CA ARG A 86 -17.56 6.93 5.26
C ARG A 86 -17.91 6.97 6.77
N LYS A 87 -17.29 7.91 7.50
CA LYS A 87 -17.43 8.13 8.96
C LYS A 87 -16.88 7.01 9.86
N LYS A 88 -16.17 6.02 9.30
CA LYS A 88 -15.42 5.03 10.07
C LYS A 88 -13.94 5.39 10.05
N ARG A 89 -13.30 5.35 11.22
CA ARG A 89 -11.84 5.47 11.32
C ARG A 89 -11.23 4.08 11.12
N ILE A 90 -10.21 3.99 10.27
CA ILE A 90 -9.52 2.75 9.91
C ILE A 90 -8.04 2.97 10.18
N GLY A 91 -7.45 2.09 10.98
CA GLY A 91 -6.02 2.02 11.22
C GLY A 91 -5.41 0.80 10.52
N MET A 92 -4.21 0.93 9.94
CA MET A 92 -3.49 -0.18 9.32
C MET A 92 -1.99 -0.13 9.67
N VAL A 93 -1.45 -1.30 10.00
CA VAL A 93 -0.03 -1.58 10.27
C VAL A 93 0.35 -2.92 9.60
N HIS A 94 1.63 -3.17 9.34
CA HIS A 94 2.13 -4.42 8.74
C HIS A 94 2.18 -5.64 9.70
N GLY A 95 1.46 -5.61 10.82
CA GLY A 95 1.29 -6.81 11.67
C GLY A 95 2.55 -7.45 12.26
N THR A 96 3.71 -6.82 12.18
CA THR A 96 4.98 -7.35 12.75
C THR A 96 5.19 -6.99 14.20
N ASN A 97 4.38 -6.06 14.72
CA ASN A 97 4.39 -5.71 16.13
C ASN A 97 3.48 -6.67 16.92
N GLN A 98 4.08 -7.63 17.63
CA GLN A 98 3.37 -8.58 18.50
C GLN A 98 2.55 -7.93 19.62
N ALA A 99 2.79 -6.66 19.96
CA ALA A 99 1.94 -5.93 20.92
C ALA A 99 0.58 -5.52 20.32
N ILE A 100 0.45 -5.52 18.99
CA ILE A 100 -0.75 -5.13 18.24
C ILE A 100 -1.41 -6.36 17.59
N VAL A 101 -0.62 -7.38 17.29
CA VAL A 101 -1.10 -8.66 16.76
C VAL A 101 -1.22 -9.63 17.92
N GLY A 102 -2.44 -9.73 18.47
CA GLY A 102 -2.77 -10.63 19.58
C GLY A 102 -2.69 -12.11 19.22
#